data_AF-A0A674CMM4-F1
#
_entry.id   AF-A0A674CMM4-F1
#
_cell.length_a   1.000
_cell.length_b   1.000
_cell.length_c   1.000
_cell.angle_alpha   90.00
_cell.angle_beta   90.00
_cell.angle_gamma   90.00
#
_symmetry.space_group_name_H-M   'P 1'
#
loop_
_entity.id
_entity.type
_entity.pdbx_description
1 polymer ?
#
loop_
_entity_poly.entity_id
_entity_poly.type
_entity_poly.pdbx_seq_one_letter_code
_entity_poly.pdbx_strand_id
1 'polypeptide(L)'
;MEPSCVQATMAMLDVSKKTSTISRSVAVERKNLITVCRFSVKTLLEKYTAEPIDDSSEEFINFAAVLEHILSHGFTGSGSWFDGQRSYWDFIRLACGKVQNSCISSIENMENISASRAKGRAWIRVALMEKRLSEYISTALRDSRTTRRFYGDGAIMLREEAMVLTGMLIGLGAIDFSFCLKGEALDGKSSAVIDYTPYLKFTQSYDYLSDDDDRRSIDSSTSDDSVPEHPYVPLVTDEESWANKCRKMEQRFKIVYAQKGYLEELVRLRESQLTNVETENKELNARLVELEEQSQQEKRELEAIVLELQEQLDHSLNVK
;
A
#
# COMPACT_ATOMS: atom_id res chain seq x y z
N MET A 1 39.94 -27.65 21.11
CA MET A 1 38.78 -27.70 20.19
C MET A 1 37.60 -27.08 20.92
N GLU A 2 37.66 -25.76 21.14
CA GLU A 2 37.06 -24.68 20.32
C GLU A 2 35.63 -24.29 20.73
N PRO A 3 35.47 -23.49 21.82
CA PRO A 3 34.21 -22.82 22.15
C PRO A 3 33.79 -21.74 21.14
N SER A 4 34.75 -21.24 20.32
CA SER A 4 34.50 -20.25 19.26
C SER A 4 33.62 -20.78 18.12
N CYS A 5 33.75 -22.06 17.77
CA CYS A 5 32.98 -22.69 16.70
C CYS A 5 31.49 -22.77 17.04
N VAL A 6 31.14 -23.04 18.31
CA VAL A 6 29.75 -23.20 18.76
C VAL A 6 28.99 -21.86 18.77
N GLN A 7 29.65 -20.77 19.24
CA GLN A 7 29.09 -19.41 19.19
C GLN A 7 28.89 -18.91 17.76
N ALA A 8 29.83 -19.22 16.85
CA ALA A 8 29.69 -18.88 15.43
C ALA A 8 28.50 -19.60 14.79
N THR A 9 28.31 -20.90 15.05
CA THR A 9 27.14 -21.64 14.55
C THR A 9 25.81 -21.13 15.11
N MET A 10 25.75 -20.75 16.39
CA MET A 10 24.53 -20.20 16.99
C MET A 10 24.17 -18.83 16.41
N ALA A 11 25.14 -17.95 16.19
CA ALA A 11 24.92 -16.65 15.55
C ALA A 11 24.48 -16.81 14.08
N MET A 12 25.06 -17.76 13.34
CA MET A 12 24.66 -18.06 11.96
C MET A 12 23.23 -18.60 11.87
N LEU A 13 22.81 -19.48 12.79
CA LEU A 13 21.44 -19.99 12.85
C LEU A 13 20.41 -18.90 13.14
N ASP A 14 20.76 -17.93 13.99
CA ASP A 14 19.86 -16.84 14.38
C ASP A 14 19.72 -15.80 13.26
N VAL A 15 20.82 -15.51 12.53
CA VAL A 15 20.78 -14.72 11.29
C VAL A 15 20.00 -15.44 10.19
N SER A 16 20.15 -16.75 10.06
CA SER A 16 19.43 -17.55 9.06
C SER A 16 17.92 -17.64 9.36
N LYS A 17 17.53 -17.67 10.64
CA LYS A 17 16.12 -17.59 11.06
C LYS A 17 15.54 -16.20 10.80
N LYS A 18 16.24 -15.12 11.18
CA LYS A 18 15.80 -13.73 10.94
C LYS A 18 15.65 -13.42 9.44
N THR A 19 16.62 -13.83 8.62
CA THR A 19 16.54 -13.70 7.15
C THR A 19 15.39 -14.51 6.56
N SER A 20 15.10 -15.71 7.09
CA SER A 20 13.93 -16.50 6.66
C SER A 20 12.58 -15.89 7.04
N THR A 21 12.50 -15.18 8.18
CA THR A 21 11.28 -14.51 8.63
C THR A 21 11.04 -13.24 7.82
N ILE A 22 12.09 -12.47 7.56
CA ILE A 22 12.03 -11.26 6.71
C ILE A 22 11.62 -11.66 5.29
N SER A 23 12.20 -12.71 4.71
CA SER A 23 11.84 -13.14 3.35
C SER A 23 10.39 -13.64 3.23
N ARG A 24 9.87 -14.32 4.26
CA ARG A 24 8.44 -14.69 4.35
C ARG A 24 7.56 -13.45 4.47
N SER A 25 7.93 -12.48 5.30
CA SER A 25 7.19 -11.21 5.46
C SER A 25 7.07 -10.47 4.13
N VAL A 26 8.16 -10.33 3.39
CA VAL A 26 8.17 -9.67 2.06
C VAL A 26 7.32 -10.45 1.05
N ALA A 27 7.35 -11.79 1.06
CA ALA A 27 6.52 -12.58 0.16
C ALA A 27 5.01 -12.44 0.46
N VAL A 28 4.63 -12.33 1.73
CA VAL A 28 3.24 -12.06 2.14
C VAL A 28 2.82 -10.67 1.69
N GLU A 29 3.65 -9.66 1.92
CA GLU A 29 3.40 -8.29 1.49
C GLU A 29 3.16 -8.19 -0.03
N ARG A 30 4.02 -8.83 -0.84
CA ARG A 30 3.82 -8.90 -2.30
C ARG A 30 2.45 -9.48 -2.67
N LYS A 31 2.10 -10.63 -2.09
CA LYS A 31 0.82 -11.30 -2.35
C LYS A 31 -0.37 -10.43 -1.95
N ASN A 32 -0.26 -9.72 -0.82
CA ASN A 32 -1.30 -8.83 -0.33
C ASN A 32 -1.48 -7.64 -1.28
N LEU A 33 -0.40 -6.96 -1.67
CA LEU A 33 -0.46 -5.82 -2.61
C LEU A 33 -1.04 -6.21 -3.96
N ILE A 34 -0.64 -7.35 -4.54
CA ILE A 34 -1.22 -7.85 -5.79
C ILE A 34 -2.69 -8.21 -5.62
N THR A 35 -3.08 -8.77 -4.48
CA THR A 35 -4.47 -9.13 -4.22
C THR A 35 -5.35 -7.89 -4.08
N VAL A 36 -4.88 -6.88 -3.37
CA VAL A 36 -5.57 -5.59 -3.25
C VAL A 36 -5.64 -4.88 -4.59
N CYS A 37 -4.57 -4.91 -5.40
CA CYS A 37 -4.58 -4.36 -6.75
C CYS A 37 -5.65 -5.04 -7.63
N ARG A 38 -5.79 -6.36 -7.53
CA ARG A 38 -6.84 -7.10 -8.23
C ARG A 38 -8.23 -6.61 -7.86
N PHE A 39 -8.50 -6.45 -6.57
CA PHE A 39 -9.80 -5.95 -6.12
C PHE A 39 -10.01 -4.49 -6.53
N SER A 40 -8.97 -3.66 -6.47
CA SER A 40 -9.03 -2.25 -6.85
C SER A 40 -9.32 -2.05 -8.35
N VAL A 41 -8.68 -2.84 -9.22
CA VAL A 41 -8.99 -2.88 -10.66
C VAL A 41 -10.43 -3.35 -10.88
N LYS A 42 -10.88 -4.36 -10.15
CA LYS A 42 -12.26 -4.83 -10.23
C LYS A 42 -13.26 -3.74 -9.82
N THR A 43 -13.03 -3.03 -8.73
CA THR A 43 -13.91 -1.94 -8.28
C THR A 43 -13.94 -0.79 -9.27
N LEU A 44 -12.82 -0.48 -9.93
CA LEU A 44 -12.77 0.52 -11.00
C LEU A 44 -13.61 0.09 -12.21
N LEU A 45 -13.52 -1.17 -12.63
CA LEU A 45 -14.31 -1.71 -13.73
C LEU A 45 -15.82 -1.73 -13.41
N GLU A 46 -16.19 -2.02 -12.16
CA GLU A 46 -17.59 -1.99 -11.71
C GLU A 46 -18.12 -0.56 -11.57
N LYS A 47 -17.25 0.39 -11.21
CA LYS A 47 -17.58 1.81 -11.11
C LYS A 47 -17.80 2.46 -12.47
N TYR A 48 -17.00 2.08 -13.46
CA TYR A 48 -17.13 2.60 -14.81
C TYR A 48 -18.46 2.13 -15.42
N THR A 49 -19.28 3.11 -15.80
CA THR A 49 -20.60 2.87 -16.39
C THR A 49 -20.71 3.61 -17.71
N ALA A 50 -20.96 4.92 -17.66
CA ALA A 50 -21.06 5.78 -18.84
C ALA A 50 -20.17 7.03 -18.75
N GLU A 51 -19.93 7.53 -17.53
CA GLU A 51 -19.09 8.72 -17.31
C GLU A 51 -17.62 8.33 -17.09
N PRO A 52 -16.66 9.13 -17.59
CA PRO A 52 -15.25 8.93 -17.31
C PRO A 52 -14.95 8.99 -15.81
N ILE A 53 -13.98 8.19 -15.36
CA ILE A 53 -13.48 8.26 -13.98
C ILE A 53 -12.50 9.43 -13.85
N ASP A 54 -12.73 10.30 -12.86
CA ASP A 54 -11.90 11.48 -12.59
C ASP A 54 -11.07 11.36 -11.30
N ASP A 55 -10.32 12.43 -10.97
CA ASP A 55 -9.43 12.50 -9.81
C ASP A 55 -10.14 12.49 -8.45
N SER A 56 -11.47 12.65 -8.43
CA SER A 56 -12.27 12.67 -7.19
C SER A 56 -12.79 11.29 -6.80
N SER A 57 -12.73 10.30 -7.70
CA SER A 57 -13.17 8.93 -7.43
C SER A 57 -12.30 8.27 -6.36
N GLU A 58 -12.94 7.87 -5.25
CA GLU A 58 -12.29 7.11 -4.17
C GLU A 58 -11.69 5.80 -4.70
N GLU A 59 -12.37 5.15 -5.64
CA GLU A 59 -11.89 3.92 -6.28
C GLU A 59 -10.58 4.16 -7.05
N PHE A 60 -10.48 5.28 -7.76
CA PHE A 60 -9.25 5.68 -8.44
C PHE A 60 -8.15 6.10 -7.46
N ILE A 61 -8.46 6.92 -6.46
CA ILE A 61 -7.49 7.36 -5.44
C ILE A 61 -6.85 6.14 -4.78
N ASN A 62 -7.66 5.14 -4.40
CA ASN A 62 -7.16 3.92 -3.80
C ASN A 62 -6.34 3.08 -4.80
N PHE A 63 -6.79 2.95 -6.06
CA PHE A 63 -6.01 2.26 -7.09
C PHE A 63 -4.64 2.90 -7.33
N ALA A 64 -4.60 4.22 -7.47
CA ALA A 64 -3.36 4.96 -7.67
C ALA A 64 -2.40 4.76 -6.49
N ALA A 65 -2.93 4.74 -5.26
CA ALA A 65 -2.16 4.43 -4.07
C ALA A 65 -1.58 3.01 -4.12
N VAL A 66 -2.41 2.01 -4.41
CA VAL A 66 -1.97 0.61 -4.53
C VAL A 66 -0.89 0.45 -5.59
N LEU A 67 -1.05 1.09 -6.74
CA LEU A 67 -0.06 1.05 -7.82
C LEU A 67 1.25 1.74 -7.41
N GLU A 68 1.19 2.90 -6.76
CA GLU A 68 2.38 3.59 -6.23
C GLU A 68 3.15 2.70 -5.23
N HIS A 69 2.45 2.01 -4.34
CA HIS A 69 3.05 1.05 -3.41
C HIS A 69 3.70 -0.13 -4.14
N ILE A 70 3.03 -0.70 -5.15
CA ILE A 70 3.59 -1.80 -5.94
C ILE A 70 4.86 -1.37 -6.68
N LEU A 71 4.84 -0.21 -7.31
CA LEU A 71 5.98 0.34 -8.04
C LEU A 71 7.11 0.78 -7.10
N SER A 72 6.82 1.05 -5.82
CA SER A 72 7.82 1.40 -4.82
C SER A 72 8.31 0.19 -3.99
N HIS A 73 7.66 -0.96 -4.12
CA HIS A 73 7.96 -2.13 -3.30
C HIS A 73 9.36 -2.69 -3.61
N GLY A 74 10.23 -2.67 -2.60
CA GLY A 74 11.61 -3.15 -2.72
C GLY A 74 12.49 -2.26 -3.60
N PHE A 75 12.13 -0.98 -3.74
CA PHE A 75 12.94 0.00 -4.46
C PHE A 75 14.27 0.22 -3.74
N THR A 76 15.38 -0.16 -4.37
CA THR A 76 16.74 0.01 -3.86
C THR A 76 17.34 1.25 -4.52
N GLY A 77 16.84 2.42 -4.15
CA GLY A 77 17.45 3.69 -4.51
C GLY A 77 18.72 3.90 -3.72
N SER A 78 19.86 3.38 -4.20
CA SER A 78 21.17 3.88 -3.80
C SER A 78 21.28 5.33 -4.29
N GLY A 79 20.88 6.26 -3.45
CA GLY A 79 21.30 7.65 -3.52
C GLY A 79 22.41 7.84 -2.50
N SER A 80 23.58 8.25 -2.97
CA SER A 80 24.52 9.01 -2.13
C SER A 80 23.73 10.09 -1.35
N TRP A 81 24.17 10.47 -0.16
CA TRP A 81 23.50 11.46 0.73
C TRP A 81 23.06 12.77 0.01
N PHE A 82 23.57 13.05 -1.19
CA PHE A 82 23.25 14.21 -2.03
C PHE A 82 22.35 13.95 -3.25
N ASP A 83 22.04 12.70 -3.60
CA ASP A 83 21.15 12.39 -4.72
C ASP A 83 19.72 12.36 -4.16
N GLY A 84 18.88 13.33 -4.57
CA GLY A 84 17.51 13.46 -4.09
C GLY A 84 16.75 12.13 -4.11
N GLN A 85 15.78 11.97 -3.21
CA GLN A 85 15.04 10.71 -3.01
C GLN A 85 14.53 10.12 -4.34
N ARG A 86 15.29 9.16 -4.90
CA ARG A 86 14.94 8.46 -6.14
C ARG A 86 13.60 7.78 -5.94
N SER A 87 12.70 7.90 -6.91
CA SER A 87 11.38 7.29 -6.87
C SER A 87 11.17 6.36 -8.05
N TYR A 88 10.06 5.61 -8.04
CA TYR A 88 9.67 4.75 -9.16
C TYR A 88 9.58 5.52 -10.50
N TRP A 89 9.37 6.84 -10.46
CA TRP A 89 9.40 7.67 -11.66
C TRP A 89 10.76 7.64 -12.37
N ASP A 90 11.86 7.68 -11.63
CA ASP A 90 13.21 7.65 -12.20
C ASP A 90 13.48 6.33 -12.94
N PHE A 91 12.94 5.23 -12.40
CA PHE A 91 12.94 3.93 -13.05
C PHE A 91 12.10 3.94 -14.32
N ILE A 92 10.84 4.39 -14.26
CA ILE A 92 9.93 4.42 -15.41
C ILE A 92 10.50 5.28 -16.53
N ARG A 93 11.00 6.47 -16.21
CA ARG A 93 11.65 7.38 -17.17
C ARG A 93 12.77 6.67 -17.93
N LEU A 94 13.64 5.92 -17.23
CA LEU A 94 14.77 5.25 -17.86
C LEU A 94 14.35 4.01 -18.66
N ALA A 95 13.51 3.15 -18.08
CA ALA A 95 13.10 1.88 -18.67
C ALA A 95 12.14 2.06 -19.87
N CYS A 96 11.31 3.11 -19.83
CA CYS A 96 10.29 3.38 -20.85
C CYS A 96 10.67 4.52 -21.80
N GLY A 97 11.86 5.12 -21.68
CA GLY A 97 12.27 6.26 -22.52
C GLY A 97 12.30 5.99 -24.03
N LYS A 98 12.23 4.72 -24.45
CA LYS A 98 12.16 4.30 -25.86
C LYS A 98 10.75 3.98 -26.35
N VAL A 99 9.74 4.08 -25.48
CA VAL A 99 8.34 3.89 -25.87
C VAL A 99 7.95 5.02 -26.84
N GLN A 100 7.52 4.65 -28.04
CA GLN A 100 7.13 5.60 -29.08
C GLN A 100 5.92 6.42 -28.62
N ASN A 101 5.93 7.72 -28.94
CA ASN A 101 4.89 8.67 -28.56
C ASN A 101 4.57 8.61 -27.06
N SER A 102 5.59 8.48 -26.21
CA SER A 102 5.38 8.41 -24.77
C SER A 102 5.18 9.78 -24.14
N CYS A 103 4.39 9.83 -23.06
CA CYS A 103 4.16 11.04 -22.28
C CYS A 103 5.35 11.42 -21.38
N ILE A 104 6.44 10.65 -21.38
CA ILE A 104 7.56 10.80 -20.44
C ILE A 104 8.21 12.18 -20.57
N SER A 105 8.55 12.61 -21.79
CA SER A 105 9.17 13.92 -22.02
C SER A 105 8.22 15.07 -21.67
N SER A 106 6.92 14.92 -21.94
CA SER A 106 5.92 15.92 -21.57
C SER A 106 5.84 16.13 -20.05
N ILE A 107 5.85 15.03 -19.29
CA ILE A 107 5.83 15.06 -17.82
C ILE A 107 7.16 15.58 -17.26
N GLU A 108 8.28 15.23 -17.88
CA GLU A 108 9.60 15.71 -17.46
C GLU A 108 9.69 17.24 -17.50
N ASN A 109 9.08 17.85 -18.51
CA ASN A 109 9.09 19.29 -18.78
C ASN A 109 7.98 20.07 -18.06
N MET A 110 7.17 19.45 -17.19
CA MET A 110 6.14 20.17 -16.44
C MET A 110 6.76 21.09 -15.38
N GLU A 111 6.63 22.40 -15.55
CA GLU A 111 7.20 23.40 -14.62
C GLU A 111 6.54 23.37 -13.24
N ASN A 112 5.24 23.07 -13.17
CA ASN A 112 4.47 23.05 -11.91
C ASN A 112 4.67 21.77 -11.09
N ILE A 113 5.40 20.78 -11.61
CA ILE A 113 5.59 19.45 -11.01
C ILE A 113 7.07 19.11 -11.01
N SER A 114 7.81 19.54 -9.98
CA SER A 114 9.26 19.37 -9.93
C SER A 114 9.71 18.06 -9.25
N ALA A 115 8.99 17.60 -8.23
CA ALA A 115 9.39 16.44 -7.44
C ALA A 115 9.28 15.11 -8.23
N SER A 116 10.22 14.19 -8.04
CA SER A 116 10.24 12.89 -8.75
C SER A 116 8.95 12.09 -8.50
N ARG A 117 8.49 12.02 -7.24
CA ARG A 117 7.22 11.34 -6.87
C ARG A 117 6.00 12.02 -7.51
N ALA A 118 6.00 13.35 -7.57
CA ALA A 118 4.96 14.14 -8.19
C ALA A 118 4.82 13.84 -9.69
N LYS A 119 5.96 13.73 -10.38
CA LYS A 119 6.03 13.29 -11.79
C LYS A 119 5.55 11.85 -11.97
N GLY A 120 5.89 10.95 -11.04
CA GLY A 120 5.37 9.57 -11.02
C GLY A 120 3.83 9.52 -10.96
N ARG A 121 3.22 10.33 -10.09
CA ARG A 121 1.76 10.43 -9.97
C ARG A 121 1.09 11.05 -11.19
N ALA A 122 1.73 12.03 -11.81
CA ALA A 122 1.27 12.59 -13.08
C ALA A 122 1.35 11.53 -14.18
N TRP A 123 2.41 10.74 -14.23
CA TRP A 123 2.58 9.66 -15.19
C TRP A 123 1.51 8.58 -15.08
N ILE A 124 1.15 8.13 -13.88
CA ILE A 124 0.06 7.17 -13.71
C ILE A 124 -1.22 7.69 -14.38
N ARG A 125 -1.58 8.95 -14.13
CA ARG A 125 -2.77 9.59 -14.70
C ARG A 125 -2.71 9.68 -16.22
N VAL A 126 -1.62 10.20 -16.77
CA VAL A 126 -1.49 10.36 -18.23
C VAL A 126 -1.45 9.00 -18.93
N ALA A 127 -0.74 8.02 -18.38
CA ALA A 127 -0.67 6.67 -18.95
C ALA A 127 -2.03 5.94 -18.93
N LEU A 128 -2.88 6.22 -17.93
CA LEU A 128 -4.26 5.72 -17.88
C LEU A 128 -5.16 6.42 -18.90
N MET A 129 -5.09 7.75 -19.03
CA MET A 129 -5.83 8.50 -20.05
C MET A 129 -5.43 8.09 -21.47
N GLU A 130 -4.15 7.79 -21.71
CA GLU A 130 -3.66 7.25 -22.98
C GLU A 130 -4.05 5.78 -23.20
N LYS A 131 -4.59 5.09 -22.19
CA LYS A 131 -4.90 3.65 -22.19
C LYS A 131 -3.66 2.75 -22.41
N ARG A 132 -2.49 3.23 -21.96
CA ARG A 132 -1.17 2.61 -22.24
C ARG A 132 -0.41 2.19 -21.00
N LEU A 133 -1.00 2.29 -19.81
CA LEU A 133 -0.33 1.93 -18.55
C LEU A 133 0.27 0.51 -18.57
N SER A 134 -0.48 -0.48 -19.08
CA SER A 134 0.00 -1.87 -19.21
C SER A 134 1.17 -2.01 -20.19
N GLU A 135 1.20 -1.24 -21.28
CA GLU A 135 2.29 -1.21 -22.26
C GLU A 135 3.58 -0.68 -21.64
N TYR A 136 3.48 0.42 -20.87
CA TYR A 136 4.63 0.96 -20.15
C TYR A 136 5.20 -0.05 -19.14
N ILE A 137 4.36 -0.65 -18.30
CA ILE A 137 4.82 -1.64 -17.32
C ILE A 137 5.43 -2.86 -18.02
N SER A 138 4.79 -3.36 -19.10
CA SER A 138 5.33 -4.46 -19.91
C SER A 138 6.71 -4.13 -20.48
N THR A 139 6.88 -2.91 -20.99
CA THR A 139 8.16 -2.44 -21.56
C THR A 139 9.22 -2.34 -20.48
N ALA A 140 8.87 -1.79 -19.32
CA ALA A 140 9.78 -1.65 -18.19
C ALA A 140 10.28 -3.01 -17.67
N LEU A 141 9.42 -4.03 -17.66
CA LEU A 141 9.76 -5.40 -17.23
C LEU A 141 10.65 -6.15 -18.24
N ARG A 142 10.61 -5.76 -19.53
CA ARG A 142 11.50 -6.33 -20.56
C ARG A 142 12.95 -5.83 -20.41
N ASP A 143 13.15 -4.62 -19.89
CA ASP A 143 14.49 -4.10 -19.57
C ASP A 143 14.99 -4.59 -18.20
N SER A 144 15.24 -5.90 -18.10
CA SER A 144 15.68 -6.53 -16.85
C SER A 144 16.95 -5.90 -16.26
N ARG A 145 17.84 -5.37 -17.12
CA ARG A 145 19.06 -4.68 -16.68
C ARG A 145 18.71 -3.43 -15.89
N THR A 146 17.79 -2.61 -16.40
CA THR A 146 17.35 -1.40 -15.71
C THR A 146 16.53 -1.74 -14.47
N THR A 147 15.59 -2.70 -14.54
CA THR A 147 14.78 -3.11 -13.37
C THR A 147 15.67 -3.55 -12.20
N ARG A 148 16.69 -4.39 -12.45
CA ARG A 148 17.61 -4.87 -11.40
C ARG A 148 18.52 -3.78 -10.80
N ARG A 149 18.66 -2.62 -11.46
CA ARG A 149 19.41 -1.48 -10.90
C ARG A 149 18.59 -0.69 -9.89
N PHE A 150 17.26 -0.74 -10.00
CA PHE A 150 16.35 0.05 -9.17
C PHE A 150 15.64 -0.76 -8.09
N TYR A 151 15.58 -2.08 -8.23
CA TYR A 151 14.84 -2.96 -7.32
C TYR A 151 15.74 -4.02 -6.72
N GLY A 152 15.56 -4.26 -5.41
CA GLY A 152 16.18 -5.37 -4.70
C GLY A 152 15.51 -6.69 -5.04
N ASP A 153 16.22 -7.80 -4.85
CA ASP A 153 15.77 -9.11 -5.32
C ASP A 153 14.33 -9.42 -4.90
N GLY A 154 13.92 -9.15 -3.65
CA GLY A 154 12.56 -9.43 -3.17
C GLY A 154 11.42 -8.57 -3.74
N ALA A 155 11.69 -7.60 -4.62
CA ALA A 155 10.72 -6.66 -5.14
C ALA A 155 9.66 -7.29 -6.05
N ILE A 156 8.45 -6.72 -6.08
CA ILE A 156 7.37 -7.17 -6.96
C ILE A 156 7.81 -7.14 -8.42
N MET A 157 8.48 -6.07 -8.84
CA MET A 157 8.94 -5.87 -10.23
C MET A 157 9.98 -6.89 -10.71
N LEU A 158 10.57 -7.70 -9.81
CA LEU A 158 11.53 -8.76 -10.11
C LEU A 158 10.98 -10.16 -9.86
N ARG A 159 9.67 -10.30 -9.68
CA ARG A 159 9.00 -11.57 -9.36
C ARG A 159 7.78 -11.81 -10.26
N GLU A 160 7.22 -13.02 -10.19
CA GLU A 160 6.10 -13.46 -11.04
C GLU A 160 4.85 -12.58 -10.88
N GLU A 161 4.70 -11.98 -9.70
CA GLU A 161 3.67 -10.98 -9.38
C GLU A 161 3.60 -9.83 -10.40
N ALA A 162 4.72 -9.43 -11.01
CA ALA A 162 4.75 -8.38 -12.03
C ALA A 162 4.00 -8.74 -13.33
N MET A 163 4.00 -10.02 -13.70
CA MET A 163 3.23 -10.51 -14.85
C MET A 163 1.74 -10.49 -14.56
N VAL A 164 1.36 -10.86 -13.33
CA VAL A 164 -0.03 -10.77 -12.86
C VAL A 164 -0.51 -9.31 -12.84
N LEU A 165 0.32 -8.39 -12.32
CA LEU A 165 0.08 -6.94 -12.37
C LEU A 165 -0.23 -6.49 -13.79
N THR A 166 0.66 -6.81 -14.74
CA THR A 166 0.50 -6.42 -16.14
C THR A 166 -0.83 -6.90 -16.72
N GLY A 167 -1.21 -8.16 -16.46
CA GLY A 167 -2.50 -8.71 -16.89
C GLY A 167 -3.70 -7.95 -16.33
N MET A 168 -3.65 -7.54 -15.06
CA MET A 168 -4.70 -6.72 -14.44
C MET A 168 -4.79 -5.33 -15.08
N LEU A 169 -3.64 -4.70 -15.38
CA LEU A 169 -3.60 -3.37 -15.98
C LEU A 169 -4.14 -3.32 -17.41
N ILE A 170 -4.13 -4.43 -18.16
CA ILE A 170 -4.74 -4.50 -19.50
C ILE A 170 -6.24 -4.20 -19.43
N GLY A 171 -6.94 -4.71 -18.39
CA GLY A 171 -8.38 -4.50 -18.23
C GLY A 171 -8.77 -3.03 -18.09
N LEU A 172 -7.88 -2.20 -17.53
CA LEU A 172 -8.12 -0.76 -17.38
C LEU A 172 -8.20 0.00 -18.70
N GLY A 173 -7.74 -0.56 -19.82
CA GLY A 173 -7.90 0.05 -21.14
C GLY A 173 -9.37 0.16 -21.60
N ALA A 174 -10.29 -0.57 -20.97
CA ALA A 174 -11.72 -0.46 -21.21
C ALA A 174 -12.36 0.77 -20.55
N ILE A 175 -11.67 1.41 -19.60
CA ILE A 175 -12.19 2.54 -18.83
C ILE A 175 -11.75 3.85 -19.51
N ASP A 176 -12.66 4.82 -19.55
CA ASP A 176 -12.31 6.19 -19.90
C ASP A 176 -11.97 6.96 -18.63
N PHE A 177 -10.80 7.61 -18.64
CA PHE A 177 -10.32 8.43 -17.54
C PHE A 177 -10.23 9.91 -17.96
N SER A 178 -10.56 10.81 -17.05
CA SER A 178 -10.48 12.26 -17.26
C SER A 178 -9.86 12.94 -16.04
N PHE A 179 -8.55 13.15 -16.08
CA PHE A 179 -7.80 13.71 -14.95
C PHE A 179 -7.40 15.17 -15.16
N CYS A 180 -7.35 15.90 -14.06
CA CYS A 180 -6.80 17.26 -13.99
C CYS A 180 -5.40 17.18 -13.39
N LEU A 181 -4.37 17.48 -14.19
CA LEU A 181 -2.98 17.47 -13.71
C LEU A 181 -2.62 18.72 -12.86
N LYS A 182 -3.43 19.02 -11.84
CA LYS A 182 -3.28 20.17 -10.95
C LYS A 182 -3.69 19.81 -9.52
N GLY A 183 -3.14 20.53 -8.54
CA GLY A 183 -3.56 20.41 -7.13
C GLY A 183 -2.71 19.49 -6.27
N GLU A 184 -3.12 19.33 -5.01
CA GLU A 184 -2.34 18.66 -3.95
C GLU A 184 -2.14 17.16 -4.20
N ALA A 185 -3.03 16.50 -4.95
CA ALA A 185 -2.91 15.09 -5.29
C ALA A 185 -1.59 14.72 -6.00
N LEU A 186 -0.96 15.72 -6.64
CA LEU A 186 0.30 15.57 -7.36
C LEU A 186 1.52 16.04 -6.57
N ASP A 187 1.40 16.64 -5.38
CA ASP A 187 2.51 17.35 -4.73
C ASP A 187 3.70 16.45 -4.36
N GLY A 188 3.47 15.14 -4.26
CA GLY A 188 4.46 14.13 -3.89
C GLY A 188 5.00 14.27 -2.46
N LYS A 189 4.40 15.13 -1.62
CA LYS A 189 4.81 15.36 -0.22
C LYS A 189 4.23 14.30 0.70
N SER A 190 2.98 13.92 0.46
CA SER A 190 2.30 12.84 1.20
C SER A 190 2.67 11.47 0.63
N SER A 191 2.81 10.46 1.50
CA SER A 191 2.85 9.07 1.05
C SER A 191 1.46 8.65 0.60
N ALA A 192 1.37 7.82 -0.45
CA ALA A 192 0.11 7.19 -0.80
C ALA A 192 -0.41 6.31 0.36
N VAL A 193 -1.70 6.39 0.65
CA VAL A 193 -2.38 5.58 1.67
C VAL A 193 -3.38 4.67 0.98
N ILE A 194 -3.30 3.38 1.26
CA ILE A 194 -4.24 2.38 0.75
C ILE A 194 -5.37 2.22 1.76
N ASP A 195 -6.61 2.41 1.32
CA ASP A 195 -7.78 2.00 2.09
C ASP A 195 -8.07 0.52 1.83
N TYR A 196 -7.84 -0.31 2.85
CA TYR A 196 -8.08 -1.74 2.81
C TYR A 196 -9.53 -2.11 3.13
N THR A 197 -10.31 -1.19 3.70
CA THR A 197 -11.67 -1.44 4.20
C THR A 197 -12.58 -2.15 3.19
N PRO A 198 -12.59 -1.77 1.88
CA PRO A 198 -13.43 -2.42 0.89
C PRO A 198 -13.05 -3.88 0.57
N TYR A 199 -11.82 -4.29 0.91
CA TYR A 199 -11.23 -5.57 0.45
C TYR A 199 -11.12 -6.63 1.54
N LEU A 200 -11.39 -6.26 2.79
CA LEU A 200 -11.38 -7.19 3.90
C LEU A 200 -12.58 -8.13 3.78
N LYS A 201 -12.30 -9.39 3.38
CA LYS A 201 -13.26 -10.49 3.43
C LYS A 201 -13.06 -11.26 4.72
N PHE A 202 -14.11 -11.33 5.52
CA PHE A 202 -14.11 -12.17 6.71
C PHE A 202 -14.13 -13.64 6.30
N THR A 203 -13.07 -14.39 6.63
CA THR A 203 -13.13 -15.85 6.65
C THR A 203 -13.84 -16.26 7.93
N GLN A 204 -15.09 -16.64 7.75
CA GLN A 204 -15.94 -17.23 8.77
C GLN A 204 -15.31 -18.55 9.25
N SER A 205 -14.67 -18.54 10.43
CA SER A 205 -14.38 -19.77 11.17
C SER A 205 -15.53 -20.03 12.14
N TYR A 206 -16.66 -20.53 11.63
CA TYR A 206 -17.65 -21.21 12.47
C TYR A 206 -17.52 -22.70 12.21
N ASP A 207 -16.71 -23.36 13.02
CA ASP A 207 -16.74 -24.83 13.18
C ASP A 207 -17.44 -25.21 14.50
N TYR A 208 -18.25 -24.31 15.06
CA TYR A 208 -19.10 -24.59 16.21
C TYR A 208 -20.48 -24.01 15.95
N LEU A 209 -21.50 -24.86 16.10
CA LEU A 209 -22.94 -24.60 15.97
C LEU A 209 -23.53 -24.79 14.55
N SER A 210 -23.22 -25.91 13.91
CA SER A 210 -24.16 -26.57 13.00
C SER A 210 -24.77 -27.74 13.76
N ASP A 211 -25.95 -27.56 14.35
CA ASP A 211 -26.95 -28.61 14.45
C ASP A 211 -28.31 -28.07 14.88
N ASP A 212 -29.35 -28.70 14.32
CA ASP A 212 -30.76 -28.67 14.70
C ASP A 212 -31.59 -27.40 14.41
N ASP A 213 -32.15 -27.30 13.19
CA ASP A 213 -33.59 -26.99 13.09
C ASP A 213 -34.31 -27.45 11.78
N ASP A 214 -33.72 -28.31 10.95
CA ASP A 214 -34.37 -28.85 9.74
C ASP A 214 -35.20 -30.13 10.02
N ARG A 215 -36.07 -30.12 11.04
CA ARG A 215 -37.02 -31.23 11.27
C ARG A 215 -38.40 -30.76 11.70
N ARG A 216 -39.28 -30.51 10.71
CA ARG A 216 -40.76 -30.69 10.67
C ARG A 216 -41.23 -29.97 9.39
N SER A 217 -41.91 -30.55 8.41
CA SER A 217 -43.06 -31.44 8.50
C SER A 217 -43.34 -32.05 7.12
N ILE A 218 -43.35 -33.39 7.04
CA ILE A 218 -44.07 -34.17 6.03
C ILE A 218 -45.54 -34.23 6.48
N ASP A 219 -46.48 -33.88 5.62
CA ASP A 219 -47.64 -34.76 5.39
C ASP A 219 -48.19 -34.57 3.97
N SER A 220 -48.60 -35.69 3.40
CA SER A 220 -49.02 -35.90 2.02
C SER A 220 -50.54 -35.89 1.95
N SER A 221 -51.15 -35.47 0.83
CA SER A 221 -52.42 -36.08 0.42
C SER A 221 -52.66 -35.93 -1.08
N THR A 222 -52.71 -37.08 -1.73
CA THR A 222 -53.05 -37.29 -3.14
C THR A 222 -54.56 -37.55 -3.26
N SER A 223 -55.25 -36.82 -4.13
CA SER A 223 -56.50 -37.28 -4.74
C SER A 223 -56.65 -36.74 -6.16
N ASP A 224 -56.97 -37.68 -7.04
CA ASP A 224 -57.18 -37.65 -8.48
C ASP A 224 -58.46 -36.87 -8.88
N ASP A 225 -58.49 -36.24 -10.08
CA ASP A 225 -59.58 -36.27 -11.08
C ASP A 225 -59.50 -35.16 -12.18
N SER A 226 -59.50 -35.60 -13.45
CA SER A 226 -59.98 -34.95 -14.71
C SER A 226 -59.27 -33.73 -15.39
N VAL A 227 -59.18 -33.81 -16.74
CA VAL A 227 -58.45 -32.95 -17.72
C VAL A 227 -59.40 -31.89 -18.39
N PRO A 228 -58.99 -31.09 -19.41
CA PRO A 228 -58.42 -29.72 -19.42
C PRO A 228 -59.36 -28.60 -19.97
N GLU A 229 -59.10 -27.32 -19.67
CA GLU A 229 -59.22 -26.12 -20.56
C GLU A 229 -59.37 -24.81 -19.75
N HIS A 230 -58.30 -24.01 -19.64
CA HIS A 230 -58.26 -22.58 -20.00
C HIS A 230 -56.95 -21.94 -19.50
N PRO A 231 -56.41 -20.93 -20.22
CA PRO A 231 -55.17 -20.26 -19.88
C PRO A 231 -55.42 -19.20 -18.81
N TYR A 232 -55.19 -19.57 -17.55
CA TYR A 232 -54.96 -18.59 -16.50
C TYR A 232 -53.61 -18.89 -15.87
N VAL A 233 -52.68 -17.97 -16.13
CA VAL A 233 -51.44 -17.79 -15.39
C VAL A 233 -51.76 -17.80 -13.90
N PRO A 234 -51.29 -18.79 -13.11
CA PRO A 234 -51.17 -18.58 -11.68
C PRO A 234 -50.13 -17.48 -11.52
N LEU A 235 -50.61 -16.31 -11.10
CA LEU A 235 -49.80 -15.25 -10.51
C LEU A 235 -48.94 -15.92 -9.45
N VAL A 236 -47.67 -16.22 -9.76
CA VAL A 236 -46.69 -16.54 -8.72
C VAL A 236 -46.67 -15.28 -7.88
N THR A 237 -47.20 -15.44 -6.68
CA THR A 237 -47.38 -14.40 -5.69
C THR A 237 -46.03 -13.74 -5.42
N ASP A 238 -46.09 -12.47 -5.07
CA ASP A 238 -45.00 -11.57 -4.68
C ASP A 238 -44.22 -12.06 -3.41
N GLU A 239 -44.29 -13.36 -3.08
CA GLU A 239 -43.67 -14.02 -1.93
C GLU A 239 -42.17 -14.30 -2.11
N GLU A 240 -41.65 -14.35 -3.35
CA GLU A 240 -40.20 -14.32 -3.57
C GLU A 240 -39.57 -12.92 -3.35
N SER A 241 -40.39 -11.90 -3.10
CA SER A 241 -39.96 -10.50 -3.05
C SER A 241 -39.46 -10.07 -1.68
N TRP A 242 -40.02 -10.59 -0.57
CA TRP A 242 -39.71 -10.08 0.78
C TRP A 242 -38.79 -10.99 1.59
N ALA A 243 -39.01 -12.30 1.62
CA ALA A 243 -38.14 -13.21 2.36
C ALA A 243 -36.69 -13.18 1.85
N ASN A 244 -36.50 -13.10 0.53
CA ASN A 244 -35.17 -12.98 -0.08
C ASN A 244 -34.54 -11.60 0.19
N LYS A 245 -35.34 -10.52 0.21
CA LYS A 245 -34.85 -9.19 0.59
C LYS A 245 -34.48 -9.14 2.07
N CYS A 246 -35.27 -9.73 2.97
CA CYS A 246 -34.95 -9.85 4.38
C CYS A 246 -33.68 -10.66 4.61
N ARG A 247 -33.53 -11.83 3.97
CA ARG A 247 -32.29 -12.62 4.04
C ARG A 247 -31.07 -11.86 3.53
N LYS A 248 -31.20 -11.13 2.41
CA LYS A 248 -30.13 -10.26 1.88
C LYS A 248 -29.81 -9.09 2.83
N MET A 249 -30.83 -8.46 3.41
CA MET A 249 -30.65 -7.36 4.37
C MET A 249 -29.99 -7.85 5.65
N GLU A 250 -30.40 -9.00 6.17
CA GLU A 250 -29.81 -9.61 7.36
C GLU A 250 -28.34 -9.99 7.12
N GLN A 251 -28.02 -10.57 5.96
CA GLN A 251 -26.63 -10.82 5.56
C GLN A 251 -25.83 -9.52 5.47
N ARG A 252 -26.38 -8.46 4.86
CA ARG A 252 -25.73 -7.14 4.81
C ARG A 252 -25.50 -6.56 6.20
N PHE A 253 -26.49 -6.64 7.10
CA PHE A 253 -26.37 -6.16 8.46
C PHE A 253 -25.28 -6.91 9.24
N LYS A 254 -25.23 -8.24 9.11
CA LYS A 254 -24.16 -9.06 9.72
C LYS A 254 -22.77 -8.66 9.24
N ILE A 255 -22.61 -8.39 7.94
CA ILE A 255 -21.35 -7.89 7.37
C ILE A 255 -20.99 -6.52 7.95
N VAL A 256 -21.93 -5.56 7.94
CA VAL A 256 -21.70 -4.20 8.45
C VAL A 256 -21.39 -4.20 9.94
N TYR A 257 -22.07 -5.05 10.73
CA TYR A 257 -21.82 -5.17 12.17
C TYR A 257 -20.42 -5.73 12.45
N ALA A 258 -19.98 -6.74 11.70
CA ALA A 258 -18.61 -7.26 11.81
C ALA A 258 -17.56 -6.24 11.36
N GLN A 259 -17.81 -5.51 10.26
CA GLN A 259 -16.95 -4.42 9.81
C GLN A 259 -16.82 -3.33 10.88
N LYS A 260 -17.93 -2.97 11.53
CA LYS A 260 -17.92 -2.02 12.64
C LYS A 260 -17.00 -2.48 13.77
N GLY A 261 -17.16 -3.72 14.26
CA GLY A 261 -16.32 -4.25 15.34
C GLY A 261 -14.84 -4.30 14.98
N TYR A 262 -14.51 -4.62 13.72
CA TYR A 262 -13.13 -4.55 13.24
C TYR A 262 -12.59 -3.13 13.22
N LEU A 263 -13.36 -2.15 12.73
CA LEU A 263 -12.95 -0.75 12.73
C LEU A 263 -12.74 -0.24 14.15
N GLU A 264 -13.59 -0.63 15.10
CA GLU A 264 -13.40 -0.32 16.52
C GLU A 264 -12.08 -0.89 17.07
N GLU A 265 -11.76 -2.14 16.75
CA GLU A 265 -10.50 -2.76 17.19
C GLU A 265 -9.27 -2.16 16.48
N LEU A 266 -9.39 -1.81 15.20
CA LEU A 266 -8.35 -1.13 14.44
C LEU A 266 -8.07 0.26 15.01
N VAL A 267 -9.12 1.02 15.36
CA VAL A 267 -9.01 2.30 16.05
C VAL A 267 -8.29 2.11 17.39
N ARG A 268 -8.68 1.12 18.19
CA ARG A 268 -8.03 0.80 19.46
C ARG A 268 -6.54 0.47 19.30
N LEU A 269 -6.19 -0.29 18.26
CA LEU A 269 -4.79 -0.59 17.93
C LEU A 269 -4.02 0.65 17.50
N ARG A 270 -4.62 1.52 16.68
CA ARG A 270 -4.01 2.78 16.22
C ARG A 270 -3.80 3.76 17.37
N GLU A 271 -4.77 3.88 18.27
CA GLU A 271 -4.65 4.66 19.50
C GLU A 271 -3.50 4.13 20.38
N SER A 272 -3.39 2.80 20.55
CA SER A 272 -2.26 2.20 21.27
C SER A 272 -0.91 2.48 20.61
N GLN A 273 -0.82 2.35 19.28
CA GLN A 273 0.41 2.68 18.54
C GLN A 273 0.77 4.17 18.68
N LEU A 274 -0.23 5.06 18.59
CA LEU A 274 -0.04 6.50 18.77
C LEU A 274 0.50 6.79 20.17
N THR A 275 -0.09 6.21 21.21
CA THR A 275 0.39 6.41 22.59
C THR A 275 1.83 5.93 22.78
N ASN A 276 2.22 4.79 22.19
CA ASN A 276 3.60 4.28 22.28
C ASN A 276 4.60 5.21 21.57
N VAL A 277 4.24 5.71 20.38
CA VAL A 277 5.09 6.65 19.64
C VAL A 277 5.17 7.99 20.38
N GLU A 278 4.08 8.46 20.98
CA GLU A 278 4.09 9.68 21.81
C GLU A 278 5.00 9.53 23.03
N THR A 279 5.02 8.38 23.69
CA THR A 279 5.92 8.13 24.82
C THR A 279 7.38 8.06 24.38
N GLU A 280 7.68 7.36 23.28
CA GLU A 280 9.04 7.28 22.74
C GLU A 280 9.54 8.67 22.31
N ASN A 281 8.67 9.48 21.69
CA ASN A 281 9.01 10.84 21.29
C ASN A 281 9.29 11.73 22.50
N LYS A 282 8.50 11.61 23.58
CA LYS A 282 8.78 12.31 24.85
C LYS A 282 10.12 11.90 25.45
N GLU A 283 10.45 10.60 25.45
CA GLU A 283 11.74 10.10 25.95
C GLU A 283 12.92 10.61 25.10
N LEU A 284 12.80 10.56 23.78
CA LEU A 284 13.82 11.07 22.86
C LEU A 284 14.02 12.58 23.03
N ASN A 285 12.93 13.33 23.20
CA ASN A 285 13.01 14.77 23.40
C ASN A 285 13.68 15.11 24.74
N ALA A 286 13.40 14.35 25.80
CA ALA A 286 14.11 14.50 27.08
C ALA A 286 15.62 14.22 26.93
N ARG A 287 16.00 13.16 26.21
CA ARG A 287 17.41 12.86 25.93
C ARG A 287 18.10 13.93 25.10
N LEU A 288 17.40 14.53 24.14
CA LEU A 288 17.93 15.63 23.34
C LEU A 288 18.24 16.85 24.22
N VAL A 289 17.35 17.20 25.13
CA VAL A 289 17.56 18.29 26.08
C VAL A 289 18.75 17.99 27.00
N GLU A 290 18.85 16.78 27.56
CA GLU A 290 20.00 16.39 28.39
C GLU A 290 21.33 16.48 27.63
N LEU A 291 21.37 16.00 26.39
CA LEU A 291 22.56 16.08 25.53
C LEU A 291 22.93 17.54 25.19
N GLU A 292 21.93 18.39 24.97
CA GLU A 292 22.15 19.82 24.70
C GLU A 292 22.71 20.54 25.93
N GLU A 293 22.17 20.26 27.12
CA GLU A 293 22.69 20.79 28.39
C GLU A 293 24.13 20.31 28.64
N GLN A 294 24.41 19.02 28.43
CA GLN A 294 25.76 18.47 28.55
C GLN A 294 26.72 19.14 27.57
N SER A 295 26.33 19.30 26.31
CA SER A 295 27.14 19.97 25.29
C SER A 295 27.41 21.43 25.64
N GLN A 296 26.42 22.16 26.17
CA GLN A 296 26.59 23.54 26.63
C GLN A 296 27.51 23.62 27.86
N GLN A 297 27.47 22.63 28.76
CA GLN A 297 28.37 22.56 29.90
C GLN A 297 29.82 22.30 29.46
N GLU A 298 30.05 21.30 28.60
CA GLU A 298 31.36 20.98 28.04
C GLU A 298 31.94 22.19 27.28
N LYS A 299 31.10 22.91 26.51
CA LYS A 299 31.52 24.15 25.84
C LYS A 299 31.99 25.21 26.82
N ARG A 300 31.26 25.43 27.92
CA ARG A 300 31.64 26.41 28.96
C ARG A 300 32.96 26.03 29.66
N GLU A 301 33.16 24.74 29.93
CA GLU A 301 34.41 24.25 30.53
C GLU A 301 35.60 24.46 29.59
N LEU A 302 35.44 24.15 28.31
CA LEU A 302 36.48 24.40 27.30
C LEU A 302 36.79 25.90 27.15
N GLU A 303 35.76 26.76 27.13
CA GLU A 303 35.95 28.22 27.10
C GLU A 303 36.71 28.73 28.33
N ALA A 304 36.44 28.20 29.52
CA ALA A 304 37.17 28.54 30.74
C ALA A 304 38.65 28.10 30.67
N ILE A 305 38.91 26.87 30.20
CA ILE A 305 40.28 26.37 30.02
C ILE A 305 41.06 27.23 29.01
N VAL A 306 40.42 27.64 27.92
CA VAL A 306 41.05 28.53 26.92
C VAL A 306 41.44 29.87 27.54
N LEU A 307 40.58 30.46 28.36
CA LEU A 307 40.88 31.72 29.04
C LEU A 307 42.05 31.58 30.02
N GLU A 308 42.09 30.51 30.81
CA GLU A 308 43.20 30.24 31.74
C GLU A 308 44.53 30.04 31.00
N LEU A 309 44.52 29.30 29.89
CA LEU A 309 45.70 29.09 29.04
C LEU A 309 46.19 30.40 28.39
N GLN A 310 45.27 31.28 27.99
CA GLN A 310 45.61 32.61 27.46
C GLN A 310 46.30 33.47 28.51
N GLU A 311 45.79 33.50 29.75
CA GLU A 311 46.39 34.24 30.86
C GLU A 311 47.81 33.74 31.19
N GLN A 312 48.01 32.42 31.22
CA GLN A 312 49.33 31.82 31.43
C GLN A 312 50.33 32.20 30.32
N LEU A 313 49.87 32.26 29.07
CA LEU A 313 50.69 32.64 27.93
C LEU A 313 51.10 34.12 28.01
N ASP A 314 50.16 35.01 28.33
CA ASP A 314 50.41 36.44 28.49
C ASP A 314 51.39 36.71 29.65
N HIS A 315 51.21 36.00 30.77
CA HIS A 315 52.14 36.08 31.90
C HIS A 315 53.54 35.56 31.52
N SER A 316 53.64 34.53 30.69
CA SER A 316 54.94 34.03 30.20
C SER A 316 55.61 34.98 29.19
N LEU A 317 54.83 35.77 28.44
CA LEU A 317 55.35 36.73 27.47
C LEU A 317 55.82 38.04 28.15
N ASN A 318 55.17 38.47 29.22
CA ASN A 318 55.52 39.68 29.98
C ASN A 318 56.68 39.50 30.99
N VAL A 319 57.15 38.27 31.21
CA VAL A 319 58.26 37.96 32.15
C VAL A 319 59.62 37.78 31.42
N LYS A 320 59.67 38.00 30.11
CA LYS A 320 60.90 38.09 29.31
C LYS A 320 61.26 39.53 28.99
#